data_AF-A0A381YSI7-F1
#
_entry.id   AF-A0A381YSI7-F1
#
_cell.length_a   1.000
_cell.length_b   1.000
_cell.length_c   1.000
_cell.angle_alpha   90.00
_cell.angle_beta   90.00
_cell.angle_gamma   90.00
#
_symmetry.space_group_name_H-M   'P 1'
#
loop_
_entity.id
_entity.type
_entity.pdbx_description
1 polymer ?
#
loop_
_entity_poly.entity_id
_entity_poly.type
_entity_poly.pdbx_seq_one_letter_code
_entity_poly.pdbx_strand_id
1 'polypeptide(L)'
;MKYQPNDIQSYVELGEFHFLNDQAGEAIAVWRKGLTSFQENQSYYRFLLPIYGKYGLNDEISLLINKGRQQFGSAFLSRDLGYFYQTRRVYDRALDEYILNLVYNHQQSASISRRILTMSDEPEAKQLIETKLTDAGDKHPNIMLTILADHYFKHRQYFDAYNTFFTLANKGFFNDQKWLHFANNLRKEGSFSLATDAYQFALQKRLKPHATGQALLGLAKTFEDQIIPIENRDIIPYFFDNNLFFKDPFQLYSSISPEHLESSLNLYDSILVSLPKSSLIADAHFRLAEIQYRIVQDFDKALKTYKTAIRQKPKPDLYKRIILRVGDVLLAMGDTGGAIAFLDSMYYLQKLDPILHKLIQVHLFSGNPDTAITILNDIFSTITPLDKSFNDIMELQDILSQYYQQSDVQGKNAFKVFLTAELYLRQQKLSEAGEHLSYFIDTYPNVDLIPLVTLRRSLILLRLNQPELALKTAQAIEKTSLSDRSIIFSGQIYEQIFNDKEKALKYFLRIINEYPLSVFFEPIRYHIRQLKQTES
;
A
#
# COMPACT_ATOMS: atom_id res chain seq x y z
N MET A 1 36.72 39.71 23.55
CA MET A 1 35.89 40.94 23.68
C MET A 1 36.62 42.25 23.43
N LYS A 2 37.85 42.47 23.93
CA LYS A 2 38.57 43.76 23.75
C LYS A 2 39.03 44.05 22.31
N TYR A 3 39.22 43.01 21.49
CA TYR A 3 39.70 43.11 20.11
C TYR A 3 38.63 42.82 19.03
N GLN A 4 37.55 42.11 19.39
CA GLN A 4 36.39 41.83 18.52
C GLN A 4 35.10 41.90 19.36
N PRO A 5 34.58 43.12 19.62
CA PRO A 5 33.42 43.31 20.49
C PRO A 5 32.09 42.88 19.87
N ASN A 6 32.03 42.68 18.55
CA ASN A 6 30.82 42.29 17.82
C ASN A 6 30.71 40.79 17.53
N ASP A 7 31.64 39.97 18.04
CA ASP A 7 31.57 38.52 17.85
C ASP A 7 30.66 37.88 18.90
N ILE A 8 29.49 37.41 18.44
CA ILE A 8 28.47 36.72 19.24
C ILE A 8 29.03 35.47 19.90
N GLN A 9 29.85 34.71 19.16
CA GLN A 9 30.36 33.42 19.62
C GLN A 9 31.26 33.59 20.85
N SER A 10 32.15 34.59 20.80
CA SER A 10 33.00 34.97 21.94
C SER A 10 32.23 35.26 23.24
N TYR A 11 31.03 35.85 23.17
CA TYR A 11 30.21 36.13 24.37
C TYR A 11 29.53 34.88 24.91
N VAL A 12 29.10 34.00 24.01
CA VAL A 12 28.48 32.73 24.36
C VAL A 12 29.50 31.81 25.05
N GLU A 13 30.66 31.63 24.42
CA GLU A 13 31.75 30.77 24.90
C GLU A 13 32.39 31.30 26.19
N LEU A 14 32.58 32.62 26.33
CA LEU A 14 33.14 33.18 27.56
C LEU A 14 32.21 32.95 28.77
N GLY A 15 30.90 33.13 28.58
CA GLY A 15 29.95 32.84 29.66
C GLY A 15 29.93 31.36 30.01
N GLU A 16 30.01 30.46 29.02
CA GLU A 16 30.10 29.02 29.27
C GLU A 16 31.40 28.64 30.00
N PHE A 17 32.53 29.25 29.65
CA PHE A 17 33.80 29.08 30.35
C PHE A 17 33.71 29.47 31.83
N HIS A 18 33.11 30.63 32.14
CA HIS A 18 32.88 31.04 33.53
C HIS A 18 31.96 30.05 34.26
N PHE A 19 30.88 29.59 33.61
CA PHE A 19 29.94 28.66 34.22
C PHE A 19 30.63 27.34 34.58
N LEU A 20 31.49 26.82 33.69
CA LEU A 20 32.28 25.60 33.91
C LEU A 20 33.37 25.75 34.99
N ASN A 21 33.71 26.97 35.38
CA ASN A 21 34.69 27.29 36.41
C ASN A 21 34.02 27.68 37.75
N ASP A 22 32.79 27.20 37.99
CA ASP A 22 31.96 27.48 39.17
C ASP A 22 31.65 28.97 39.42
N GLN A 23 31.80 29.80 38.39
CA GLN A 23 31.55 31.24 38.41
C GLN A 23 30.20 31.59 37.77
N ALA A 24 29.12 31.03 38.35
CA ALA A 24 27.77 31.15 37.78
C ALA A 24 27.28 32.62 37.70
N GLY A 25 27.64 33.45 38.68
CA GLY A 25 27.28 34.87 38.70
C GLY A 25 27.95 35.64 37.56
N GLU A 26 29.25 35.42 37.34
CA GLU A 26 29.99 36.02 36.23
C GLU A 26 29.48 35.51 34.87
N ALA A 27 29.17 34.22 34.74
CA ALA A 27 28.61 33.64 33.53
C ALA A 27 27.30 34.32 33.11
N ILE A 28 26.35 34.44 34.06
CA ILE A 28 25.07 35.10 33.83
C ILE A 28 25.27 36.59 33.49
N ALA A 29 26.19 37.27 34.15
CA ALA A 29 26.50 38.67 33.85
C ALA A 29 27.03 38.83 32.41
N VAL A 30 27.90 37.92 31.94
CA VAL A 30 28.44 37.93 30.57
C VAL A 30 27.33 37.71 29.54
N TRP A 31 26.48 36.69 29.73
CA TRP A 31 25.38 36.41 28.79
C TRP A 31 24.32 37.53 28.79
N ARG A 32 23.95 38.08 29.95
CA ARG A 32 23.03 39.22 30.04
C ARG A 32 23.61 40.49 29.40
N LYS A 33 24.92 40.73 29.53
CA LYS A 33 25.61 41.81 28.83
C LYS A 33 25.52 41.62 27.31
N GLY A 34 25.75 40.40 26.83
CA GLY A 34 25.55 40.09 25.42
C GLY A 34 24.11 40.32 24.96
N LEU A 35 23.09 40.01 25.77
CA LEU A 35 21.69 40.31 25.44
C LEU A 35 21.43 41.82 25.30
N THR A 36 22.15 42.67 26.02
CA THR A 36 22.08 44.12 25.83
C THR A 36 22.87 44.61 24.63
N SER A 37 24.07 44.07 24.39
CA SER A 37 24.93 44.47 23.27
C SER A 37 24.43 43.99 21.90
N PHE A 38 23.75 42.84 21.86
CA PHE A 38 23.24 42.21 20.65
C PHE A 38 21.71 42.16 20.61
N GLN A 39 21.05 43.17 21.19
CA GLN A 39 19.59 43.18 21.35
C GLN A 39 18.82 43.00 20.02
N GLU A 40 19.36 43.47 18.89
CA GLU A 40 18.73 43.34 17.56
C GLU A 40 19.14 42.06 16.81
N ASN A 41 20.03 41.25 17.37
CA ASN A 41 20.55 40.06 16.72
C ASN A 41 19.83 38.78 17.18
N GLN A 42 18.92 38.27 16.36
CA GLN A 42 18.16 37.04 16.67
C GLN A 42 19.03 35.80 16.94
N SER A 43 20.20 35.69 16.31
CA SER A 43 21.09 34.53 16.46
C SER A 43 21.65 34.44 17.88
N TYR A 44 21.96 35.57 18.50
CA TYR A 44 22.45 35.61 19.89
C TYR A 44 21.44 34.94 20.84
N TYR A 45 20.15 35.27 20.70
CA TYR A 45 19.09 34.66 21.50
C TYR A 45 18.96 33.15 21.24
N ARG A 46 19.04 32.73 19.98
CA ARG A 46 18.96 31.30 19.60
C ARG A 46 20.12 30.47 20.14
N PHE A 47 21.32 31.05 20.23
CA PHE A 47 22.48 30.36 20.80
C PHE A 47 22.39 30.20 22.33
N LEU A 48 21.79 31.17 23.03
CA LEU A 48 21.66 31.09 24.49
C LEU A 48 20.62 30.07 24.96
N LEU A 49 19.53 29.87 24.21
CA LEU A 49 18.47 28.94 24.58
C LEU A 49 18.97 27.51 24.91
N PRO A 50 19.74 26.82 24.05
CA PRO A 50 20.25 25.48 24.36
C PRO A 50 21.23 25.48 25.53
N ILE A 51 22.01 26.56 25.72
CA ILE A 51 22.98 26.69 26.81
C ILE A 51 22.27 26.82 28.14
N TYR A 52 21.33 27.76 28.26
CA TYR A 52 20.55 27.91 29.48
C TYR A 52 19.79 26.63 29.83
N GLY A 53 19.27 25.94 28.82
CA GLY A 53 18.59 24.67 29.03
C GLY A 53 19.50 23.47 29.30
N LYS A 54 20.78 23.51 28.94
CA LYS A 54 21.80 22.53 29.34
C LYS A 54 22.13 22.68 30.83
N TYR A 55 22.15 23.92 31.32
CA TYR A 55 22.51 24.25 32.70
C TYR A 55 21.31 24.46 33.65
N GLY A 56 20.08 24.23 33.19
CA GLY A 56 18.87 24.33 34.03
C GLY A 56 18.52 25.77 34.47
N LEU A 57 18.99 26.78 33.76
CA LEU A 57 18.82 28.20 34.09
C LEU A 57 17.43 28.72 33.67
N ASN A 58 16.38 28.26 34.35
CA ASN A 58 14.98 28.54 33.98
C ASN A 58 14.61 30.03 34.06
N ASP A 59 15.16 30.77 35.01
CA ASP A 59 14.93 32.22 35.14
C ASP A 59 15.54 32.98 33.96
N GLU A 60 16.74 32.56 33.51
CA GLU A 60 17.40 33.15 32.35
C GLU A 60 16.69 32.79 31.04
N ILE A 61 16.14 31.58 30.92
CA ILE A 61 15.26 31.21 29.80
C ILE A 61 14.04 32.14 29.76
N SER A 62 13.40 32.37 30.90
CA SER A 62 12.23 33.25 30.98
C SER A 62 12.56 34.70 30.59
N LEU A 63 13.69 35.21 31.07
CA LEU A 63 14.21 36.53 30.70
C LEU A 63 14.53 36.62 29.20
N LEU A 64 15.20 35.60 28.66
CA LEU A 64 15.57 35.49 27.25
C LEU A 64 14.33 35.55 26.34
N ILE A 65 13.30 34.75 26.67
CA ILE A 65 12.04 34.70 25.93
C ILE A 65 11.34 36.05 25.98
N ASN A 66 11.20 36.64 27.18
CA ASN A 66 10.51 37.92 27.35
C ASN A 66 11.19 39.04 26.56
N LYS A 67 12.51 39.18 26.68
CA LYS A 67 13.27 40.18 25.91
C LYS A 67 13.17 39.94 24.41
N GLY A 68 13.33 38.69 23.97
CA GLY A 68 13.29 38.33 22.56
C GLY A 68 11.92 38.62 21.94
N ARG A 69 10.83 38.28 22.64
CA ARG A 69 9.46 38.52 22.14
C ARG A 69 9.07 40.00 22.14
N GLN A 70 9.54 40.78 23.10
CA GLN A 70 9.36 42.24 23.10
C GLN A 70 10.04 42.87 21.87
N GLN A 71 11.22 42.38 21.49
CA GLN A 71 11.99 42.95 20.38
C GLN A 71 11.55 42.46 19.00
N PHE A 72 11.32 41.15 18.85
CA PHE A 72 11.12 40.51 17.53
C PHE A 72 9.68 40.04 17.29
N GLY A 73 8.77 40.28 18.24
CA GLY A 73 7.36 39.90 18.16
C GLY A 73 7.01 38.66 18.98
N SER A 74 5.71 38.51 19.27
CA SER A 74 5.18 37.51 20.20
C SER A 74 5.54 36.07 19.85
N ALA A 75 5.64 35.72 18.57
CA ALA A 75 5.98 34.38 18.12
C ALA A 75 7.49 34.11 18.01
N PHE A 76 8.35 35.06 18.42
CA PHE A 76 9.79 34.85 18.42
C PHE A 76 10.18 33.63 19.28
N LEU A 77 11.13 32.84 18.78
CA LEU A 77 11.59 31.55 19.32
C LEU A 77 10.53 30.45 19.45
N SER A 78 9.27 30.67 19.05
CA SER A 78 8.20 29.67 19.25
C SER A 78 8.52 28.28 18.69
N ARG A 79 9.14 28.19 17.50
CA ARG A 79 9.61 26.91 16.97
C ARG A 79 10.73 26.29 17.82
N ASP A 80 11.72 27.11 18.17
CA ASP A 80 12.91 26.67 18.89
C ASP A 80 12.53 26.19 20.31
N LEU A 81 11.60 26.89 20.97
CA LEU A 81 11.01 26.54 22.26
C LEU A 81 10.11 25.30 22.17
N GLY A 82 9.29 25.19 21.13
CA GLY A 82 8.48 23.99 20.91
C GLY A 82 9.36 22.74 20.83
N TYR A 83 10.47 22.80 20.08
CA TYR A 83 11.43 21.70 20.02
C TYR A 83 12.14 21.45 21.36
N PHE A 84 12.56 22.53 22.01
CA PHE A 84 13.21 22.49 23.33
C PHE A 84 12.36 21.79 24.39
N TYR A 85 11.06 22.07 24.42
CA TYR A 85 10.13 21.45 25.36
C TYR A 85 9.73 20.03 24.94
N GLN A 86 9.52 19.78 23.64
CA GLN A 86 9.20 18.45 23.12
C GLN A 86 10.30 17.43 23.46
N THR A 87 11.57 17.78 23.27
CA THR A 87 12.72 16.91 23.59
C THR A 87 12.82 16.57 25.08
N ARG A 88 12.22 17.39 25.95
CA ARG A 88 12.14 17.20 27.41
C ARG A 88 10.83 16.59 27.86
N ARG A 89 9.98 16.15 26.92
CA ARG A 89 8.64 15.60 27.18
C ARG A 89 7.69 16.56 27.90
N VAL A 90 7.95 17.87 27.84
CA VAL A 90 7.08 18.92 28.37
C VAL A 90 6.07 19.30 27.28
N TYR A 91 5.20 18.36 26.92
CA TYR A 91 4.34 18.46 25.73
C TYR A 91 3.33 19.60 25.79
N ASP A 92 2.87 19.97 26.99
CA ASP A 92 1.95 21.09 27.22
C ASP A 92 2.52 22.42 26.70
N ARG A 93 3.71 22.79 27.19
CA ARG A 93 4.41 24.00 26.73
C ARG A 93 4.88 23.88 25.29
N ALA A 94 5.29 22.67 24.86
CA ALA A 94 5.68 22.45 23.48
C ALA A 94 4.53 22.76 22.51
N LEU A 95 3.32 22.34 22.85
CA LEU A 95 2.12 22.62 22.06
C LEU A 95 1.75 24.09 22.05
N ASP A 96 1.82 24.79 23.19
CA ASP A 96 1.54 26.22 23.24
C ASP A 96 2.45 27.00 22.29
N GLU A 97 3.73 26.64 22.27
CA GLU A 97 4.73 27.23 21.39
C GLU A 97 4.51 26.84 19.92
N TYR A 98 4.14 25.59 19.63
CA TYR A 98 3.80 25.18 18.27
C TYR A 98 2.53 25.85 17.74
N ILE A 99 1.48 25.96 18.56
CA ILE A 99 0.24 26.68 18.21
C ILE A 99 0.56 28.15 17.96
N LEU A 100 1.33 28.78 18.85
CA LEU A 100 1.78 30.16 18.67
C LEU A 100 2.55 30.33 17.35
N ASN A 101 3.46 29.39 17.01
CA ASN A 101 4.17 29.43 15.73
C ASN A 101 3.21 29.32 14.54
N LEU A 102 2.25 28.40 14.59
CA LEU A 102 1.28 28.15 13.51
C LEU A 102 0.38 29.35 13.23
N VAL A 103 0.01 30.09 14.28
CA VAL A 103 -0.83 31.30 14.18
C VAL A 103 -0.11 32.44 13.47
N TYR A 104 1.18 32.66 13.76
CA TYR A 104 1.90 33.84 13.27
C TYR A 104 2.86 33.55 12.09
N ASN A 105 3.27 32.29 11.87
CA ASN A 105 4.30 31.91 10.88
C ASN A 105 3.82 30.81 9.91
N HIS A 106 2.88 31.13 9.04
CA HIS A 106 2.24 30.14 8.15
C HIS A 106 3.17 29.39 7.18
N GLN A 107 4.31 29.99 6.78
CA GLN A 107 5.28 29.37 5.86
C GLN A 107 5.92 28.09 6.43
N GLN A 108 5.98 27.93 7.75
CA GLN A 108 6.60 26.77 8.42
C GLN A 108 5.57 25.75 8.92
N SER A 109 4.30 25.95 8.59
CA SER A 109 3.19 25.16 9.13
C SER A 109 3.32 23.65 8.91
N ALA A 110 3.80 23.21 7.74
CA ALA A 110 3.98 21.79 7.45
C ALA A 110 5.00 21.09 8.39
N SER A 111 6.11 21.77 8.71
CA SER A 111 7.14 21.23 9.59
C SER A 111 6.64 21.10 11.04
N ILE A 112 5.97 22.15 11.53
CA ILE A 112 5.38 22.14 12.88
C ILE A 112 4.25 21.11 12.98
N SER A 113 3.38 21.02 11.98
CA SER A 113 2.31 20.02 11.94
C SER A 113 2.87 18.61 12.04
N ARG A 114 3.91 18.30 11.26
CA ARG A 114 4.60 16.99 11.34
C ARG A 114 5.17 16.73 12.73
N ARG A 115 5.73 17.74 13.40
CA ARG A 115 6.24 17.59 14.77
C ARG A 115 5.15 17.31 15.79
N ILE A 116 4.00 17.99 15.69
CA ILE A 116 2.82 17.71 16.53
C ILE A 116 2.36 16.27 16.30
N LEU A 117 2.28 15.83 15.03
CA LEU A 117 1.90 14.45 14.72
C LEU A 117 2.94 13.44 15.21
N THR A 118 4.24 13.69 15.12
CA THR A 118 5.25 12.81 15.73
C THR A 118 5.15 12.80 17.26
N MET A 119 4.85 13.95 17.87
CA MET A 119 4.63 14.02 19.32
C MET A 119 3.44 13.16 19.76
N SER A 120 2.43 13.00 18.90
CA SER A 120 1.26 12.18 19.21
C SER A 120 1.52 10.67 19.26
N ASP A 121 2.74 10.21 18.96
CA ASP A 121 3.13 8.81 19.17
C ASP A 121 3.29 8.48 20.66
N GLU A 122 3.45 9.51 21.50
CA GLU A 122 3.56 9.39 22.95
C GLU A 122 2.16 9.47 23.59
N PRO A 123 1.72 8.46 24.37
CA PRO A 123 0.35 8.39 24.89
C PRO A 123 -0.07 9.62 25.69
N GLU A 124 0.86 10.22 26.45
CA GLU A 124 0.61 11.39 27.30
C GLU A 124 0.36 12.66 26.49
N ALA A 125 0.87 12.73 25.26
CA ALA A 125 0.66 13.88 24.38
C ALA A 125 -0.69 13.81 23.65
N LYS A 126 -1.28 12.63 23.49
CA LYS A 126 -2.46 12.42 22.63
C LYS A 126 -3.64 13.29 23.06
N GLN A 127 -4.13 13.10 24.28
CA GLN A 127 -5.28 13.85 24.80
C GLN A 127 -5.01 15.36 24.87
N LEU A 128 -3.75 15.74 25.12
CA LEU A 128 -3.34 17.14 25.21
C LEU A 128 -3.39 17.84 23.85
N ILE A 129 -2.99 17.16 22.77
CA ILE A 129 -3.12 17.64 21.40
C ILE A 129 -4.60 17.86 21.07
N GLU A 130 -5.45 16.89 21.37
CA GLU A 130 -6.89 16.98 21.09
C GLU A 130 -7.51 18.20 21.77
N THR A 131 -7.29 18.39 23.07
CA THR A 131 -7.81 19.53 23.83
C THR A 131 -7.30 20.86 23.28
N LYS A 132 -5.98 21.04 23.19
CA LYS A 132 -5.40 22.35 22.81
C LYS A 132 -5.69 22.73 21.36
N LEU A 133 -5.70 21.78 20.42
CA LEU A 133 -6.04 22.07 19.02
C LEU A 133 -7.53 22.33 18.83
N THR A 134 -8.40 21.70 19.62
CA THR A 134 -9.83 22.01 19.64
C THR A 134 -10.06 23.46 20.09
N ASP A 135 -9.49 23.85 21.23
CA ASP A 135 -9.59 25.21 21.77
C ASP A 135 -9.02 26.26 20.80
N ALA A 136 -7.85 25.99 20.22
CA ALA A 136 -7.24 26.87 19.23
C ALA A 136 -8.03 26.91 17.90
N GLY A 137 -8.77 25.85 17.59
CA GLY A 137 -9.60 25.70 16.40
C GLY A 137 -10.84 26.60 16.38
N ASP A 138 -11.22 27.19 17.50
CA ASP A 138 -12.27 28.21 17.52
C ASP A 138 -11.80 29.53 16.92
N LYS A 139 -10.55 29.91 17.16
CA LYS A 139 -9.97 31.17 16.66
C LYS A 139 -9.29 30.98 15.30
N HIS A 140 -8.62 29.85 15.09
CA HIS A 140 -7.83 29.58 13.89
C HIS A 140 -8.21 28.24 13.23
N PRO A 141 -9.48 28.07 12.82
CA PRO A 141 -10.02 26.78 12.39
C PRO A 141 -9.24 26.14 11.24
N ASN A 142 -8.86 26.91 10.21
CA ASN A 142 -8.19 26.38 9.01
C ASN A 142 -6.95 25.53 9.33
N ILE A 143 -6.08 26.03 10.21
CA ILE A 143 -4.82 25.33 10.51
C ILE A 143 -5.06 24.29 11.60
N MET A 144 -5.70 24.68 12.70
CA MET A 144 -5.79 23.82 13.89
C MET A 144 -6.68 22.60 13.65
N LEU A 145 -7.84 22.78 13.02
CA LEU A 145 -8.74 21.65 12.72
C LEU A 145 -8.16 20.74 11.64
N THR A 146 -7.34 21.26 10.70
CA THR A 146 -6.63 20.38 9.74
C THR A 146 -5.66 19.46 10.49
N ILE A 147 -4.83 19.99 11.39
CA ILE A 147 -3.86 19.19 12.15
C ILE A 147 -4.57 18.21 13.09
N LEU A 148 -5.68 18.64 13.71
CA LEU A 148 -6.49 17.78 14.56
C LEU A 148 -7.13 16.62 13.76
N ALA A 149 -7.64 16.87 12.57
CA ALA A 149 -8.17 15.82 11.71
C ALA A 149 -7.07 14.83 11.27
N ASP A 150 -5.88 15.32 10.92
CA ASP A 150 -4.73 14.49 10.59
C ASP A 150 -4.27 13.64 11.81
N HIS A 151 -4.35 14.20 13.02
CA HIS A 151 -4.07 13.50 14.26
C HIS A 151 -5.05 12.34 14.48
N TYR A 152 -6.36 12.60 14.37
CA TYR A 152 -7.37 11.54 14.48
C TYR A 152 -7.19 10.47 13.41
N PHE A 153 -6.90 10.86 12.16
CA PHE A 153 -6.67 9.92 11.08
C PHE A 153 -5.46 9.01 11.35
N LYS A 154 -4.34 9.58 11.83
CA LYS A 154 -3.14 8.81 12.21
C LYS A 154 -3.44 7.74 13.26
N HIS A 155 -4.34 8.05 14.20
CA HIS A 155 -4.77 7.16 15.27
C HIS A 155 -5.96 6.27 14.91
N ARG A 156 -6.31 6.17 13.62
CA ARG A 156 -7.45 5.40 13.09
C ARG A 156 -8.82 5.81 13.64
N GLN A 157 -8.92 7.00 14.22
CA GLN A 157 -10.17 7.63 14.66
C GLN A 157 -10.83 8.31 13.44
N TYR A 158 -11.20 7.50 12.44
CA TYR A 158 -11.66 8.00 11.14
C TYR A 158 -12.95 8.83 11.23
N PHE A 159 -13.86 8.49 12.15
CA PHE A 159 -15.09 9.24 12.39
C PHE A 159 -14.81 10.63 12.95
N ASP A 160 -13.91 10.75 13.94
CA ASP A 160 -13.51 12.03 14.53
C ASP A 160 -12.77 12.91 13.51
N ALA A 161 -11.91 12.29 12.69
CA ALA A 161 -11.26 12.97 11.57
C ALA A 161 -12.28 13.53 10.56
N TYR A 162 -13.30 12.73 10.21
CA TYR A 162 -14.37 13.15 9.32
C TYR A 162 -15.16 14.32 9.90
N ASN A 163 -15.62 14.23 11.15
CA ASN A 163 -16.38 15.29 11.80
C ASN A 163 -15.58 16.58 11.93
N THR A 164 -14.28 16.48 12.19
CA THR A 164 -13.37 17.63 12.28
C THR A 164 -13.24 18.33 10.92
N PHE A 165 -13.00 17.58 9.84
CA PHE A 165 -13.00 18.15 8.49
C PHE A 165 -14.36 18.72 8.10
N PHE A 166 -15.46 18.03 8.40
CA PHE A 166 -16.81 18.49 8.12
C PHE A 166 -17.13 19.82 8.82
N THR A 167 -16.74 19.94 10.09
CA THR A 167 -16.83 21.20 10.86
C THR A 167 -16.01 22.30 10.20
N LEU A 168 -14.78 21.99 9.79
CA LEU A 168 -13.91 22.93 9.07
C LEU A 168 -14.56 23.43 7.76
N ALA A 169 -15.17 22.52 6.99
CA ALA A 169 -15.89 22.87 5.76
C ALA A 169 -17.10 23.78 6.02
N ASN A 170 -17.88 23.50 7.07
CA ASN A 170 -19.03 24.33 7.45
C ASN A 170 -18.63 25.71 8.00
N LYS A 171 -17.44 25.84 8.59
CA LYS A 171 -16.84 27.13 8.95
C LYS A 171 -16.34 27.93 7.73
N GLY A 172 -16.58 27.46 6.50
CA GLY A 172 -16.26 28.17 5.26
C GLY A 172 -14.88 27.88 4.68
N PHE A 173 -14.12 26.94 5.26
CA PHE A 173 -12.76 26.59 4.84
C PHE A 173 -12.71 25.32 3.97
N PHE A 174 -13.79 25.03 3.25
CA PHE A 174 -13.83 23.88 2.34
C PHE A 174 -12.77 24.02 1.24
N ASN A 175 -11.90 23.01 1.12
CA ASN A 175 -10.90 22.89 0.07
C ASN A 175 -11.09 21.55 -0.65
N ASP A 176 -11.43 21.60 -1.94
CA ASP A 176 -11.76 20.43 -2.75
C ASP A 176 -10.60 19.42 -2.80
N GLN A 177 -9.38 19.88 -3.03
CA GLN A 177 -8.19 19.01 -3.11
C GLN A 177 -7.93 18.26 -1.79
N LYS A 178 -7.92 18.97 -0.66
CA LYS A 178 -7.70 18.36 0.66
C LYS A 178 -8.83 17.40 1.02
N TRP A 179 -10.08 17.79 0.78
CA TRP A 179 -11.23 16.96 1.09
C TRP A 179 -11.24 15.66 0.28
N LEU A 180 -10.98 15.74 -1.04
CA LEU A 180 -10.94 14.56 -1.90
C LEU A 180 -9.74 13.66 -1.61
N HIS A 181 -8.61 14.24 -1.16
CA HIS A 181 -7.48 13.46 -0.66
C HIS A 181 -7.86 12.67 0.61
N PHE A 182 -8.51 13.33 1.56
CA PHE A 182 -9.03 12.69 2.77
C PHE A 182 -10.03 11.57 2.46
N ALA A 183 -11.03 11.82 1.62
CA ALA A 183 -12.00 10.81 1.18
C ALA A 183 -11.32 9.59 0.53
N ASN A 184 -10.30 9.81 -0.29
CA ASN A 184 -9.53 8.73 -0.90
C ASN A 184 -8.68 7.95 0.10
N ASN A 185 -8.17 8.61 1.14
CA ASN A 185 -7.44 7.94 2.21
C ASN A 185 -8.39 7.07 3.05
N LEU A 186 -9.59 7.56 3.40
CA LEU A 186 -10.63 6.75 4.05
C LEU A 186 -10.94 5.47 3.26
N ARG A 187 -11.10 5.57 1.94
CA ARG A 187 -11.31 4.41 1.06
C ARG A 187 -10.14 3.42 1.12
N LYS A 188 -8.89 3.90 1.03
CA LYS A 188 -7.70 3.05 1.10
C LYS A 188 -7.54 2.32 2.44
N GLU A 189 -7.98 2.95 3.53
CA GLU A 189 -8.01 2.35 4.87
C GLU A 189 -9.21 1.41 5.09
N GLY A 190 -10.09 1.24 4.10
CA GLY A 190 -11.28 0.38 4.20
C GLY A 190 -12.46 1.00 4.95
N SER A 191 -12.38 2.28 5.34
CA SER A 191 -13.49 3.02 5.96
C SER A 191 -14.52 3.46 4.91
N PHE A 192 -15.14 2.49 4.23
CA PHE A 192 -15.94 2.73 3.02
C PHE A 192 -17.19 3.58 3.25
N SER A 193 -17.87 3.42 4.40
CA SER A 193 -19.03 4.24 4.75
C SER A 193 -18.66 5.73 4.82
N LEU A 194 -17.63 6.07 5.60
CA LEU A 194 -17.12 7.44 5.72
C LEU A 194 -16.55 7.98 4.40
N ALA A 195 -15.91 7.13 3.60
CA ALA A 195 -15.42 7.52 2.27
C ALA A 195 -16.59 7.90 1.35
N THR A 196 -17.68 7.12 1.38
CA THR A 196 -18.92 7.37 0.64
C THR A 196 -19.53 8.71 1.05
N ASP A 197 -19.71 8.92 2.35
CA ASP A 197 -20.22 10.19 2.91
C ASP A 197 -19.35 11.37 2.49
N ALA A 198 -18.03 11.22 2.56
CA ALA A 198 -17.10 12.27 2.18
C ALA A 198 -17.20 12.61 0.68
N TYR A 199 -17.28 11.63 -0.21
CA TYR A 199 -17.45 11.90 -1.64
C TYR A 199 -18.81 12.52 -1.96
N GLN A 200 -19.88 12.02 -1.35
CA GLN A 200 -21.24 12.58 -1.53
C GLN A 200 -21.32 14.03 -1.03
N PHE A 201 -20.76 14.33 0.14
CA PHE A 201 -20.67 15.70 0.65
C PHE A 201 -19.91 16.61 -0.31
N ALA A 202 -18.78 16.15 -0.87
CA ALA A 202 -18.02 16.94 -1.85
C ALA A 202 -18.87 17.24 -3.10
N LEU A 203 -19.62 16.27 -3.61
CA LEU A 203 -20.48 16.41 -4.77
C LEU A 203 -21.67 17.36 -4.57
N GLN A 204 -22.11 17.54 -3.31
CA GLN A 204 -23.11 18.56 -2.96
C GLN A 204 -22.53 19.99 -2.95
N LYS A 205 -21.20 20.15 -2.98
CA LYS A 205 -20.54 21.46 -3.09
C LYS A 205 -20.31 21.84 -4.55
N ARG A 206 -20.09 23.14 -4.79
CA ARG A 206 -19.73 23.65 -6.12
C ARG A 206 -18.27 23.31 -6.44
N LEU A 207 -18.06 22.13 -7.02
CA LEU A 207 -16.75 21.66 -7.47
C LEU A 207 -16.42 22.15 -8.89
N LYS A 208 -15.12 22.29 -9.17
CA LYS A 208 -14.62 22.42 -10.56
C LYS A 208 -14.83 21.10 -11.30
N PRO A 209 -15.03 21.09 -12.64
CA PRO A 209 -15.31 19.85 -13.39
C PRO A 209 -14.32 18.71 -13.15
N HIS A 210 -13.03 19.02 -13.00
CA HIS A 210 -12.01 18.02 -12.68
C HIS A 210 -12.21 17.40 -11.28
N ALA A 211 -12.49 18.23 -10.27
CA ALA A 211 -12.75 17.78 -8.90
C ALA A 211 -14.07 16.99 -8.81
N THR A 212 -15.11 17.39 -9.55
CA THR A 212 -16.34 16.60 -9.69
C THR A 212 -16.04 15.20 -10.23
N GLY A 213 -15.24 15.11 -11.30
CA GLY A 213 -14.83 13.82 -11.85
C GLY A 213 -14.00 12.98 -10.88
N GLN A 214 -13.11 13.60 -10.10
CA GLN A 214 -12.35 12.90 -9.07
C GLN A 214 -13.25 12.35 -7.96
N ALA A 215 -14.27 13.12 -7.55
CA ALA A 215 -15.22 12.71 -6.53
C ALA A 215 -16.09 11.53 -7.01
N LEU A 216 -16.64 11.62 -8.24
CA LEU A 216 -17.41 10.52 -8.84
C LEU A 216 -16.55 9.26 -9.03
N LEU A 217 -15.32 9.42 -9.55
CA LEU A 217 -14.40 8.29 -9.74
C LEU A 217 -13.98 7.67 -8.41
N GLY A 218 -13.78 8.49 -7.37
CA GLY A 218 -13.49 8.03 -6.02
C GLY A 218 -14.64 7.23 -5.43
N LEU A 219 -15.86 7.75 -5.54
CA LEU A 219 -17.09 7.09 -5.10
C LEU A 219 -17.32 5.75 -5.83
N ALA A 220 -17.14 5.73 -7.15
CA ALA A 220 -17.27 4.50 -7.95
C ALA A 220 -16.27 3.44 -7.50
N LYS A 221 -15.03 3.85 -7.20
CA LYS A 221 -13.98 2.97 -6.64
C LYS A 221 -14.30 2.50 -5.23
N THR A 222 -14.94 3.32 -4.39
CA THR A 222 -15.37 2.89 -3.05
C THR A 222 -16.35 1.72 -3.15
N PHE A 223 -17.36 1.82 -4.03
CA PHE A 223 -18.25 0.69 -4.29
C PHE A 223 -17.53 -0.47 -4.98
N GLU A 224 -16.63 -0.20 -5.94
CA GLU A 224 -15.79 -1.22 -6.61
C GLU A 224 -15.03 -2.08 -5.59
N ASP A 225 -14.38 -1.45 -4.60
CA ASP A 225 -13.61 -2.10 -3.55
C ASP A 225 -14.50 -2.95 -2.61
N GLN A 226 -15.82 -2.74 -2.61
CA GLN A 226 -16.81 -3.49 -1.84
C GLN A 226 -17.58 -4.54 -2.68
N ILE A 227 -17.35 -4.62 -4.00
CA ILE A 227 -18.02 -5.65 -4.84
C ILE A 227 -17.64 -7.04 -4.35
N ILE A 228 -16.38 -7.23 -3.98
CA ILE A 228 -15.82 -8.48 -3.49
C ILE A 228 -15.16 -8.21 -2.14
N PRO A 229 -15.65 -8.78 -1.03
CA PRO A 229 -14.95 -8.67 0.23
C PRO A 229 -13.56 -9.29 0.09
N ILE A 230 -12.53 -8.57 0.51
CA ILE A 230 -11.15 -9.08 0.51
C ILE A 230 -11.10 -10.23 1.53
N GLU A 231 -11.11 -11.46 1.06
CA GLU A 231 -10.82 -12.63 1.87
C GLU A 231 -9.63 -13.35 1.23
N ASN A 232 -8.41 -12.96 1.63
CA ASN A 232 -7.28 -13.85 1.40
C ASN A 232 -7.33 -14.93 2.48
N ARG A 233 -7.90 -16.09 2.13
CA ARG A 233 -8.08 -17.20 3.08
C ARG A 233 -6.83 -18.10 3.15
N ASP A 234 -5.92 -18.01 2.18
CA ASP A 234 -4.76 -18.91 2.15
C ASP A 234 -3.71 -18.51 3.21
N ILE A 235 -3.29 -19.50 4.00
CA ILE A 235 -2.29 -19.33 5.07
C ILE A 235 -0.89 -19.10 4.47
N ILE A 236 -0.64 -19.67 3.28
CA ILE A 236 0.61 -19.56 2.51
C ILE A 236 0.31 -19.48 1.01
N PRO A 237 1.23 -18.97 0.17
CA PRO A 237 1.14 -19.18 -1.28
C PRO A 237 1.41 -20.66 -1.62
N TYR A 238 0.39 -21.39 -2.03
CA TYR A 238 0.50 -22.82 -2.34
C TYR A 238 1.15 -23.08 -3.70
N PHE A 239 0.90 -22.20 -4.66
CA PHE A 239 1.50 -22.22 -5.98
C PHE A 239 2.30 -20.93 -6.18
N PHE A 240 2.52 -20.54 -7.42
CA PHE A 240 3.15 -19.28 -7.81
C PHE A 240 2.13 -18.14 -7.87
N ASP A 241 1.23 -18.07 -6.88
CA ASP A 241 0.03 -17.21 -6.91
C ASP A 241 0.35 -15.71 -6.95
N ASN A 242 1.55 -15.34 -6.47
CA ASN A 242 2.05 -13.97 -6.50
C ASN A 242 3.01 -13.68 -7.67
N ASN A 243 3.46 -14.71 -8.39
CA ASN A 243 4.41 -14.57 -9.49
C ASN A 243 3.72 -13.96 -10.72
N LEU A 244 4.36 -13.00 -11.38
CA LEU A 244 3.80 -12.28 -12.53
C LEU A 244 3.30 -13.19 -13.68
N PHE A 245 3.89 -14.37 -13.87
CA PHE A 245 3.55 -15.31 -14.94
C PHE A 245 2.40 -16.27 -14.56
N PHE A 246 2.23 -16.58 -13.28
CA PHE A 246 1.27 -17.60 -12.82
C PHE A 246 0.10 -17.04 -12.01
N LYS A 247 0.16 -15.77 -11.61
CA LYS A 247 -0.93 -15.08 -10.92
C LYS A 247 -2.26 -15.18 -11.68
N ASP A 248 -3.27 -15.65 -10.97
CA ASP A 248 -4.63 -15.74 -11.50
C ASP A 248 -5.28 -14.34 -11.54
N PRO A 249 -5.76 -13.87 -12.71
CA PRO A 249 -6.51 -12.62 -12.78
C PRO A 249 -7.88 -12.70 -12.09
N PHE A 250 -8.46 -13.88 -11.94
CA PHE A 250 -9.75 -14.12 -11.30
C PHE A 250 -9.53 -14.51 -9.84
N GLN A 251 -10.08 -13.72 -8.92
CA GLN A 251 -10.01 -14.07 -7.50
C GLN A 251 -11.11 -15.07 -7.17
N LEU A 252 -10.90 -15.86 -6.10
CA LEU A 252 -11.94 -16.66 -5.49
C LEU A 252 -12.92 -15.73 -4.77
N TYR A 253 -14.03 -15.43 -5.44
CA TYR A 253 -15.08 -14.59 -4.89
C TYR A 253 -15.94 -15.41 -3.94
N SER A 254 -15.88 -15.14 -2.63
CA SER A 254 -16.74 -15.79 -1.65
C SER A 254 -18.19 -15.35 -1.78
N SER A 255 -18.41 -14.08 -2.17
CA SER A 255 -19.68 -13.54 -2.64
C SER A 255 -19.44 -12.24 -3.41
N ILE A 256 -20.24 -11.99 -4.45
CA ILE A 256 -20.26 -10.72 -5.19
C ILE A 256 -21.45 -9.92 -4.67
N SER A 257 -21.25 -8.68 -4.22
CA SER A 257 -22.36 -7.78 -3.84
C SER A 257 -23.02 -7.19 -5.09
N PRO A 258 -24.27 -7.58 -5.43
CA PRO A 258 -24.94 -7.07 -6.63
C PRO A 258 -25.22 -5.57 -6.54
N GLU A 259 -25.56 -5.08 -5.35
CA GLU A 259 -25.85 -3.66 -5.09
C GLU A 259 -24.61 -2.78 -5.30
N HIS A 260 -23.46 -3.20 -4.80
CA HIS A 260 -22.20 -2.46 -5.00
C HIS A 260 -21.72 -2.53 -6.45
N LEU A 261 -21.92 -3.67 -7.12
CA LEU A 261 -21.62 -3.81 -8.54
C LEU A 261 -22.47 -2.86 -9.39
N GLU A 262 -23.79 -2.84 -9.18
CA GLU A 262 -24.71 -1.93 -9.88
C GLU A 262 -24.36 -0.47 -9.61
N SER A 263 -24.14 -0.11 -8.35
CA SER A 263 -23.76 1.26 -7.95
C SER A 263 -22.46 1.71 -8.62
N SER A 264 -21.44 0.84 -8.65
CA SER A 264 -20.15 1.13 -9.29
C SER A 264 -20.31 1.32 -10.81
N LEU A 265 -21.04 0.42 -11.49
CA LEU A 265 -21.31 0.51 -12.93
C LEU A 265 -22.06 1.79 -13.30
N ASN A 266 -23.14 2.11 -12.58
CA ASN A 266 -23.94 3.33 -12.80
C ASN A 266 -23.10 4.61 -12.66
N LEU A 267 -22.19 4.65 -11.69
CA LEU A 267 -21.28 5.79 -11.51
C LEU A 267 -20.25 5.89 -12.63
N TYR A 268 -19.69 4.77 -13.10
CA TYR A 268 -18.79 4.80 -14.26
C TYR A 268 -19.50 5.29 -15.51
N ASP A 269 -20.69 4.79 -15.80
CA ASP A 269 -21.49 5.25 -16.94
C ASP A 269 -21.83 6.74 -16.83
N SER A 270 -22.19 7.21 -15.63
CA SER A 270 -22.41 8.64 -15.36
C SER A 270 -21.16 9.48 -15.64
N ILE A 271 -19.95 9.04 -15.25
CA ILE A 271 -18.70 9.75 -15.56
C ILE A 271 -18.48 9.84 -17.08
N LEU A 272 -18.71 8.74 -17.79
CA LEU A 272 -18.50 8.65 -19.24
C LEU A 272 -19.45 9.58 -20.02
N VAL A 273 -20.68 9.76 -19.53
CA VAL A 273 -21.69 10.65 -20.15
C VAL A 273 -21.48 12.11 -19.74
N SER A 274 -21.23 12.38 -18.46
CA SER A 274 -21.23 13.75 -17.92
C SER A 274 -19.89 14.49 -18.08
N LEU A 275 -18.77 13.77 -18.23
CA LEU A 275 -17.43 14.37 -18.28
C LEU A 275 -16.60 13.92 -19.50
N PRO A 276 -17.11 14.02 -20.75
CA PRO A 276 -16.52 13.42 -21.95
C PRO A 276 -15.23 14.09 -22.47
N LYS A 277 -14.74 15.15 -21.82
CA LYS A 277 -13.44 15.79 -22.13
C LYS A 277 -12.44 15.73 -20.97
N SER A 278 -12.74 14.99 -19.90
CA SER A 278 -11.88 14.87 -18.72
C SER A 278 -10.69 13.95 -18.96
N SER A 279 -9.54 14.26 -18.34
CA SER A 279 -8.39 13.35 -18.27
C SER A 279 -8.67 12.05 -17.51
N LEU A 280 -9.82 11.96 -16.83
CA LEU A 280 -10.26 10.82 -16.04
C LEU A 280 -11.05 9.78 -16.84
N ILE A 281 -11.42 10.06 -18.10
CA ILE A 281 -12.22 9.13 -18.92
C ILE A 281 -11.48 7.83 -19.17
N ALA A 282 -10.17 7.91 -19.42
CA ALA A 282 -9.36 6.73 -19.61
C ALA A 282 -9.30 5.87 -18.34
N ASP A 283 -9.24 6.50 -17.16
CA ASP A 283 -9.34 5.80 -15.86
C ASP A 283 -10.72 5.15 -15.68
N ALA A 284 -11.81 5.84 -16.02
CA ALA A 284 -13.17 5.31 -15.93
C ALA A 284 -13.38 4.11 -16.87
N HIS A 285 -12.97 4.21 -18.15
CA HIS A 285 -13.01 3.08 -19.07
C HIS A 285 -12.13 1.92 -18.60
N PHE A 286 -10.92 2.20 -18.10
CA PHE A 286 -10.05 1.14 -17.57
C PHE A 286 -10.71 0.40 -16.39
N ARG A 287 -11.33 1.12 -15.45
CA ARG A 287 -12.02 0.50 -14.32
C ARG A 287 -13.26 -0.30 -14.74
N LEU A 288 -14.06 0.27 -15.63
CA LEU A 288 -15.21 -0.42 -16.20
C LEU A 288 -14.79 -1.71 -16.92
N ALA A 289 -13.68 -1.67 -17.65
CA ALA A 289 -13.11 -2.85 -18.31
C ALA A 289 -12.54 -3.88 -17.31
N GLU A 290 -11.96 -3.45 -16.19
CA GLU A 290 -11.53 -4.37 -15.11
C GLU A 290 -12.73 -5.10 -14.48
N ILE A 291 -13.86 -4.41 -14.27
CA ILE A 291 -15.10 -5.04 -13.79
C ILE A 291 -15.63 -6.04 -14.83
N GLN A 292 -15.71 -5.62 -16.10
CA GLN A 292 -16.16 -6.48 -17.20
C GLN A 292 -15.29 -7.72 -17.35
N TYR A 293 -13.97 -7.57 -17.22
CA TYR A 293 -13.02 -8.66 -17.36
C TYR A 293 -13.05 -9.61 -16.16
N ARG A 294 -12.87 -9.08 -14.95
CA ARG A 294 -12.55 -9.91 -13.78
C ARG A 294 -13.79 -10.39 -13.05
N ILE A 295 -14.86 -9.59 -13.05
CA ILE A 295 -16.07 -9.85 -12.25
C ILE A 295 -17.18 -10.41 -13.15
N VAL A 296 -17.56 -9.66 -14.19
CA VAL A 296 -18.65 -10.05 -15.10
C VAL A 296 -18.22 -11.11 -16.10
N GLN A 297 -16.91 -11.16 -16.42
CA GLN A 297 -16.31 -12.08 -17.40
C GLN A 297 -16.88 -11.93 -18.82
N ASP A 298 -17.34 -10.72 -19.17
CA ASP A 298 -17.69 -10.33 -20.54
C ASP A 298 -16.43 -9.86 -21.25
N PHE A 299 -15.66 -10.82 -21.77
CA PHE A 299 -14.34 -10.58 -22.36
C PHE A 299 -14.41 -9.72 -23.63
N ASP A 300 -15.44 -9.89 -24.45
CA ASP A 300 -15.65 -9.09 -25.66
C ASP A 300 -15.87 -7.61 -25.32
N LYS A 301 -16.76 -7.33 -24.35
CA LYS A 301 -17.01 -5.97 -23.90
C LYS A 301 -15.80 -5.38 -23.20
N ALA A 302 -15.10 -6.15 -22.36
CA ALA A 302 -13.88 -5.73 -21.70
C ALA A 302 -12.81 -5.30 -22.72
N LEU A 303 -12.56 -6.12 -23.75
CA LEU A 303 -11.59 -5.83 -24.80
C LEU A 303 -11.93 -4.53 -25.55
N LYS A 304 -13.20 -4.35 -25.92
CA LYS A 304 -13.69 -3.12 -26.57
C LYS A 304 -13.50 -1.89 -25.68
N THR A 305 -13.80 -2.02 -24.39
CA THR A 305 -13.68 -0.93 -23.40
C THR A 305 -12.21 -0.57 -23.16
N TYR A 306 -11.30 -1.55 -23.04
CA TYR A 306 -9.85 -1.30 -22.96
C TYR A 306 -9.31 -0.59 -24.20
N LYS A 307 -9.67 -1.05 -25.40
CA LYS A 307 -9.28 -0.38 -26.65
C LYS A 307 -9.80 1.06 -26.71
N THR A 308 -10.99 1.30 -26.15
CA THR A 308 -11.52 2.66 -26.01
C THR A 308 -10.69 3.49 -25.03
N ALA A 309 -10.29 2.93 -23.88
CA ALA A 309 -9.42 3.59 -22.91
C ALA A 309 -8.07 4.02 -23.54
N ILE A 310 -7.45 3.17 -24.37
CA ILE A 310 -6.22 3.50 -25.12
C ILE A 310 -6.41 4.74 -26.00
N ARG A 311 -7.52 4.82 -26.73
CA ARG A 311 -7.82 5.93 -27.65
C ARG A 311 -7.98 7.27 -26.94
N GLN A 312 -8.29 7.26 -25.64
CA GLN A 312 -8.40 8.46 -24.80
C GLN A 312 -7.04 9.03 -24.36
N LYS A 313 -5.92 8.50 -24.86
CA LYS A 313 -4.55 8.95 -24.57
C LYS A 313 -4.26 9.02 -23.05
N PRO A 314 -4.36 7.88 -22.34
CA PRO A 314 -4.12 7.83 -20.90
C PRO A 314 -2.69 8.22 -20.56
N LYS A 315 -2.47 8.55 -19.28
CA LYS A 315 -1.12 8.76 -18.73
C LYS A 315 -0.24 7.50 -18.95
N PRO A 316 1.09 7.64 -19.08
CA PRO A 316 1.98 6.53 -19.43
C PRO A 316 1.82 5.27 -18.57
N ASP A 317 1.66 5.43 -17.25
CA ASP A 317 1.48 4.26 -16.36
C ASP A 317 0.15 3.53 -16.62
N LEU A 318 -0.95 4.28 -16.79
CA LEU A 318 -2.24 3.71 -17.12
C LEU A 318 -2.25 3.08 -18.52
N TYR A 319 -1.62 3.73 -19.50
CA TYR A 319 -1.45 3.22 -20.86
C TYR A 319 -0.78 1.84 -20.86
N LYS A 320 0.35 1.72 -20.16
CA LYS A 320 1.06 0.46 -19.95
C LYS A 320 0.15 -0.60 -19.31
N ARG A 321 -0.56 -0.26 -18.23
CA ARG A 321 -1.50 -1.19 -17.57
C ARG A 321 -2.60 -1.69 -18.51
N ILE A 322 -3.16 -0.80 -19.35
CA ILE A 322 -4.18 -1.18 -20.33
C ILE A 322 -3.61 -2.14 -21.37
N ILE A 323 -2.40 -1.91 -21.89
CA ILE A 323 -1.75 -2.84 -22.84
C ILE A 323 -1.63 -4.24 -22.25
N LEU A 324 -1.13 -4.35 -21.03
CA LEU A 324 -0.98 -5.65 -20.36
C LEU A 324 -2.34 -6.35 -20.18
N ARG A 325 -3.39 -5.58 -19.83
CA ARG A 325 -4.75 -6.11 -19.69
C ARG A 325 -5.39 -6.54 -21.00
N VAL A 326 -5.10 -5.87 -22.11
CA VAL A 326 -5.55 -6.33 -23.43
C VAL A 326 -4.95 -7.71 -23.75
N GLY A 327 -3.66 -7.92 -23.45
CA GLY A 327 -3.04 -9.24 -23.56
C GLY A 327 -3.72 -10.30 -22.68
N ASP A 328 -4.01 -9.96 -21.42
CA ASP A 328 -4.73 -10.84 -20.49
C ASP A 328 -6.12 -11.24 -21.01
N VAL A 329 -6.90 -10.28 -21.51
CA VAL A 329 -8.25 -10.52 -22.03
C VAL A 329 -8.20 -11.39 -23.30
N LEU A 330 -7.25 -11.15 -24.20
CA LEU A 330 -7.09 -11.98 -25.41
C LEU A 330 -6.75 -13.43 -25.06
N LEU A 331 -5.90 -13.67 -24.04
CA LEU A 331 -5.69 -15.01 -23.50
C LEU A 331 -6.96 -15.63 -22.92
N ALA A 332 -7.75 -14.85 -22.17
CA ALA A 332 -9.01 -15.31 -21.60
C ALA A 332 -10.06 -15.66 -22.66
N MET A 333 -10.03 -14.99 -23.82
CA MET A 333 -10.83 -15.35 -24.99
C MET A 333 -10.29 -16.57 -25.75
N GLY A 334 -9.08 -17.03 -25.44
CA GLY A 334 -8.38 -18.07 -26.20
C GLY A 334 -7.74 -17.59 -27.51
N ASP A 335 -7.76 -16.29 -27.79
CA ASP A 335 -7.11 -15.68 -28.97
C ASP A 335 -5.62 -15.41 -28.68
N THR A 336 -4.86 -16.50 -28.57
CA THR A 336 -3.42 -16.47 -28.31
C THR A 336 -2.64 -15.77 -29.43
N GLY A 337 -3.02 -16.02 -30.69
CA GLY A 337 -2.41 -15.37 -31.86
C GLY A 337 -2.62 -13.86 -31.87
N GLY A 338 -3.85 -13.40 -31.59
CA GLY A 338 -4.16 -11.99 -31.45
C GLY A 338 -3.44 -11.34 -30.27
N ALA A 339 -3.28 -12.05 -29.15
CA ALA A 339 -2.52 -11.58 -27.99
C ALA A 339 -1.04 -11.30 -28.35
N ILE A 340 -0.38 -12.27 -29.01
CA ILE A 340 1.02 -12.13 -29.47
C ILE A 340 1.13 -10.95 -30.43
N ALA A 341 0.34 -10.93 -31.50
CA ALA A 341 0.40 -9.89 -32.52
C ALA A 341 0.18 -8.48 -31.93
N PHE A 342 -0.77 -8.34 -31.00
CA PHE A 342 -1.02 -7.07 -30.31
C PHE A 342 0.19 -6.66 -29.46
N LEU A 343 0.72 -7.54 -28.61
CA LEU A 343 1.81 -7.22 -27.70
C LEU A 343 3.12 -6.96 -28.44
N ASP A 344 3.43 -7.71 -29.50
CA ASP A 344 4.58 -7.47 -30.36
C ASP A 344 4.52 -6.08 -30.99
N SER A 345 3.35 -5.69 -31.52
CA SER A 345 3.15 -4.35 -32.08
C SER A 345 3.35 -3.25 -31.03
N MET A 346 2.88 -3.47 -29.80
CA MET A 346 3.03 -2.52 -28.71
C MET A 346 4.48 -2.46 -28.21
N TYR A 347 5.19 -3.59 -28.16
CA TYR A 347 6.59 -3.64 -27.79
C TYR A 347 7.46 -2.94 -28.82
N TYR A 348 7.21 -3.14 -30.12
CA TYR A 348 7.91 -2.44 -31.20
C TYR A 348 7.81 -0.91 -31.05
N LEU A 349 6.63 -0.40 -30.67
CA LEU A 349 6.38 1.03 -30.51
C LEU A 349 6.92 1.62 -29.20
N GLN A 350 6.88 0.87 -28.09
CA GLN A 350 7.12 1.42 -26.75
C GLN A 350 8.43 0.93 -26.10
N LYS A 351 8.92 -0.25 -26.49
CA LYS A 351 10.10 -0.93 -25.94
C LYS A 351 10.09 -0.99 -24.41
N LEU A 352 8.98 -1.47 -23.84
CA LEU A 352 8.78 -1.58 -22.39
C LEU A 352 8.93 -3.03 -21.93
N ASP A 353 9.80 -3.28 -20.95
CA ASP A 353 10.06 -4.62 -20.39
C ASP A 353 8.79 -5.33 -19.86
N PRO A 354 7.83 -4.64 -19.21
CA PRO A 354 6.57 -5.30 -18.81
C PRO A 354 5.79 -5.92 -19.97
N ILE A 355 5.95 -5.43 -21.21
CA ILE A 355 5.34 -6.04 -22.39
C ILE A 355 6.08 -7.33 -22.76
N LEU A 356 7.43 -7.38 -22.64
CA LEU A 356 8.19 -8.62 -22.81
C LEU A 356 7.79 -9.68 -21.79
N HIS A 357 7.61 -9.29 -20.51
CA HIS A 357 7.13 -10.21 -19.48
C HIS A 357 5.76 -10.80 -19.84
N LYS A 358 4.86 -9.97 -20.40
CA LYS A 358 3.56 -10.44 -20.89
C LYS A 358 3.69 -11.33 -22.11
N LEU A 359 4.61 -11.04 -23.05
CA LEU A 359 4.88 -11.89 -24.21
C LEU A 359 5.39 -13.27 -23.78
N ILE A 360 6.33 -13.34 -22.83
CA ILE A 360 6.79 -14.62 -22.24
C ILE A 360 5.58 -15.42 -21.72
N GLN A 361 4.71 -14.80 -20.93
CA GLN A 361 3.52 -15.44 -20.39
C GLN A 361 2.59 -15.95 -21.51
N VAL A 362 2.31 -15.12 -22.51
CA VAL A 362 1.45 -15.48 -23.64
C VAL A 362 2.07 -16.63 -24.44
N HIS A 363 3.37 -16.58 -24.76
CA HIS A 363 4.05 -17.66 -25.48
C HIS A 363 4.02 -18.98 -24.71
N LEU A 364 4.25 -18.96 -23.38
CA LEU A 364 4.14 -20.15 -22.54
C LEU A 364 2.75 -20.77 -22.64
N PHE A 365 1.70 -20.00 -22.35
CA PHE A 365 0.33 -20.52 -22.36
C PHE A 365 -0.22 -20.81 -23.77
N SER A 366 0.46 -20.31 -24.81
CA SER A 366 0.19 -20.69 -26.21
C SER A 366 0.90 -21.99 -26.64
N GLY A 367 1.63 -22.65 -25.73
CA GLY A 367 2.36 -23.89 -26.03
C GLY A 367 3.71 -23.68 -26.72
N ASN A 368 4.27 -22.46 -26.65
CA ASN A 368 5.55 -22.07 -27.26
C ASN A 368 6.64 -21.76 -26.20
N PRO A 369 7.02 -22.72 -25.33
CA PRO A 369 7.99 -22.48 -24.27
C PRO A 369 9.39 -22.14 -24.78
N ASP A 370 9.80 -22.67 -25.94
CA ASP A 370 11.11 -22.36 -26.53
C ASP A 370 11.25 -20.85 -26.86
N THR A 371 10.21 -20.25 -27.44
CA THR A 371 10.17 -18.81 -27.72
C THR A 371 10.18 -17.99 -26.44
N ALA A 372 9.41 -18.42 -25.43
CA ALA A 372 9.40 -17.76 -24.13
C ALA A 372 10.79 -17.77 -23.48
N ILE A 373 11.52 -18.88 -23.57
CA ILE A 373 12.91 -19.01 -23.10
C ILE A 373 13.85 -18.08 -23.86
N THR A 374 13.70 -17.94 -25.19
CA THR A 374 14.50 -16.99 -25.97
C THR A 374 14.34 -15.56 -25.44
N ILE A 375 13.10 -15.11 -25.24
CA ILE A 375 12.82 -13.76 -24.71
C ILE A 375 13.37 -13.63 -23.28
N LEU A 376 13.22 -14.67 -22.45
CA LEU A 376 13.71 -14.68 -21.07
C LEU A 376 15.25 -14.54 -21.00
N ASN A 377 15.97 -15.21 -21.89
CA ASN A 377 17.44 -15.09 -21.99
C ASN A 377 17.88 -13.67 -22.40
N ASP A 378 17.13 -13.02 -23.28
CA ASP A 378 17.41 -11.62 -23.65
C ASP A 378 17.25 -10.69 -22.43
N ILE A 379 16.23 -10.90 -21.60
CA ILE A 379 16.04 -10.14 -20.36
C ILE A 379 17.19 -10.37 -19.38
N PHE A 380 17.66 -11.61 -19.23
CA PHE A 380 18.79 -11.93 -18.34
C PHE A 380 20.08 -11.18 -18.66
N SER A 381 20.27 -10.76 -19.91
CA SER A 381 21.43 -9.96 -20.30
C SER A 381 21.43 -8.53 -19.72
N THR A 382 20.28 -8.05 -19.21
CA THR A 382 20.10 -6.66 -18.77
C THR A 382 19.52 -6.49 -17.36
N ILE A 383 18.79 -7.49 -16.85
CA ILE A 383 18.09 -7.39 -15.56
C ILE A 383 19.07 -7.34 -14.37
N THR A 384 18.74 -6.58 -13.35
CA THR A 384 19.53 -6.47 -12.10
C THR A 384 18.77 -7.06 -10.91
N PRO A 385 19.46 -7.49 -9.83
CA PRO A 385 18.80 -7.95 -8.60
C PRO A 385 17.93 -6.90 -7.89
N LEU A 386 18.07 -5.61 -8.26
CA LEU A 386 17.24 -4.52 -7.74
C LEU A 386 15.91 -4.37 -8.50
N ASP A 387 15.74 -5.06 -9.63
CA ASP A 387 14.50 -5.03 -10.41
C ASP A 387 13.37 -5.76 -9.66
N LYS A 388 12.18 -5.18 -9.67
CA LYS A 388 11.00 -5.72 -8.98
C LYS A 388 10.54 -7.07 -9.54
N SER A 389 10.87 -7.37 -10.80
CA SER A 389 10.52 -8.62 -11.49
C SER A 389 11.61 -9.68 -11.40
N PHE A 390 12.77 -9.37 -10.82
CA PHE A 390 13.93 -10.27 -10.80
C PHE A 390 13.58 -11.63 -10.17
N ASN A 391 12.96 -11.64 -8.99
CA ASN A 391 12.61 -12.88 -8.30
C ASN A 391 11.59 -13.71 -9.08
N ASP A 392 10.58 -13.06 -9.68
CA ASP A 392 9.56 -13.74 -10.47
C ASP A 392 10.14 -14.38 -11.74
N ILE A 393 11.10 -13.70 -12.36
CA ILE A 393 11.86 -14.17 -13.53
C ILE A 393 12.77 -15.35 -13.17
N MET A 394 13.45 -15.28 -12.03
CA MET A 394 14.28 -16.38 -11.54
C MET A 394 13.44 -17.62 -11.23
N GLU A 395 12.30 -17.44 -10.56
CA GLU A 395 11.38 -18.54 -10.28
C GLU A 395 10.82 -19.18 -11.58
N LEU A 396 10.49 -18.37 -12.60
CA LEU A 396 10.10 -18.91 -13.91
C LEU A 396 11.26 -19.67 -14.58
N GLN A 397 12.47 -19.14 -14.52
CA GLN A 397 13.65 -19.78 -15.11
C GLN A 397 13.94 -21.14 -14.46
N ASP A 398 13.80 -21.24 -13.14
CA ASP A 398 13.97 -22.49 -12.42
C ASP A 398 12.93 -23.54 -12.87
N ILE A 399 11.65 -23.13 -12.99
CA ILE A 399 10.58 -23.99 -13.50
C ILE A 399 10.88 -24.48 -14.92
N LEU A 400 11.28 -23.58 -15.82
CA LEU A 400 11.58 -23.92 -17.21
C LEU A 400 12.81 -24.81 -17.33
N SER A 401 13.85 -24.53 -16.55
CA SER A 401 15.08 -25.32 -16.51
C SER A 401 14.80 -26.73 -16.04
N GLN A 402 14.16 -26.87 -14.88
CA GLN A 402 13.88 -28.16 -14.24
C GLN A 402 12.88 -29.00 -15.02
N TYR A 403 11.73 -28.43 -15.37
CA TYR A 403 10.60 -29.22 -15.89
C TYR A 403 10.47 -29.25 -17.41
N TYR A 404 11.25 -28.44 -18.14
CA TYR A 404 11.22 -28.42 -19.60
C TYR A 404 12.61 -28.65 -20.22
N GLN A 405 13.60 -27.80 -19.95
CA GLN A 405 14.89 -27.85 -20.66
C GLN A 405 15.71 -29.10 -20.34
N GLN A 406 15.79 -29.48 -19.06
CA GLN A 406 16.55 -30.65 -18.58
C GLN A 406 15.78 -31.97 -18.73
N SER A 407 14.49 -31.90 -19.06
CA SER A 407 13.64 -33.08 -19.21
C SER A 407 13.81 -33.76 -20.56
N ASP A 408 13.49 -35.05 -20.61
CA ASP A 408 13.45 -35.82 -21.84
C ASP A 408 12.24 -35.43 -22.72
N VAL A 409 12.06 -36.12 -23.85
CA VAL A 409 10.96 -35.83 -24.79
C VAL A 409 9.59 -36.00 -24.12
N GLN A 410 9.44 -36.99 -23.24
CA GLN A 410 8.19 -37.23 -22.52
C GLN A 410 7.90 -36.10 -21.53
N GLY A 411 8.90 -35.66 -20.76
CA GLY A 411 8.80 -34.53 -19.84
C GLY A 411 8.46 -33.23 -20.55
N LYS A 412 9.09 -32.95 -21.70
CA LYS A 412 8.76 -31.76 -22.53
C LYS A 412 7.31 -31.78 -23.01
N ASN A 413 6.82 -32.94 -23.45
CA ASN A 413 5.43 -33.10 -23.87
C ASN A 413 4.47 -32.91 -22.68
N ALA A 414 4.79 -33.52 -21.52
CA ALA A 414 4.03 -33.34 -20.30
C ALA A 414 3.96 -31.86 -19.92
N PHE A 415 5.08 -31.14 -19.92
CA PHE A 415 5.11 -29.71 -19.60
C PHE A 415 4.19 -28.88 -20.50
N LYS A 416 4.11 -29.18 -21.81
CA LYS A 416 3.16 -28.52 -22.73
C LYS A 416 1.70 -28.82 -22.38
N VAL A 417 1.39 -30.04 -21.94
CA VAL A 417 0.04 -30.40 -21.45
C VAL A 417 -0.29 -29.60 -20.18
N PHE A 418 0.67 -29.45 -19.26
CA PHE A 418 0.52 -28.61 -18.08
C PHE A 418 0.25 -27.13 -18.45
N LEU A 419 1.01 -26.56 -19.40
CA LEU A 419 0.77 -25.19 -19.87
C LEU A 419 -0.62 -25.00 -20.49
N THR A 420 -1.16 -26.05 -21.14
CA THR A 420 -2.51 -26.03 -21.69
C THR A 420 -3.57 -25.95 -20.57
N ALA A 421 -3.36 -26.67 -19.46
CA ALA A 421 -4.23 -26.55 -18.29
C ALA A 421 -4.17 -25.15 -17.67
N GLU A 422 -2.99 -24.54 -17.57
CA GLU A 422 -2.86 -23.15 -17.11
C GLU A 422 -3.56 -22.16 -18.06
N LEU A 423 -3.56 -22.40 -19.38
CA LEU A 423 -4.35 -21.61 -20.32
C LEU A 423 -5.86 -21.71 -20.03
N TYR A 424 -6.38 -22.90 -19.74
CA TYR A 424 -7.80 -23.06 -19.37
C TYR A 424 -8.16 -22.27 -18.11
N LEU A 425 -7.26 -22.21 -17.12
CA LEU A 425 -7.46 -21.34 -15.96
C LEU A 425 -7.55 -19.86 -16.35
N ARG A 426 -6.73 -19.39 -17.29
CA ARG A 426 -6.83 -18.01 -17.82
C ARG A 426 -8.10 -17.74 -18.61
N GLN A 427 -8.72 -18.78 -19.16
CA GLN A 427 -10.04 -18.72 -19.80
C GLN A 427 -11.19 -18.90 -18.81
N GLN A 428 -10.91 -19.01 -17.50
CA GLN A 428 -11.88 -19.30 -16.44
C GLN A 428 -12.62 -20.64 -16.62
N LYS A 429 -12.05 -21.54 -17.43
CA LYS A 429 -12.53 -22.91 -17.68
C LYS A 429 -12.00 -23.86 -16.61
N LEU A 430 -12.47 -23.68 -15.37
CA LEU A 430 -11.95 -24.39 -14.19
C LEU A 430 -12.15 -25.91 -14.28
N SER A 431 -13.31 -26.35 -14.77
CA SER A 431 -13.62 -27.78 -14.89
C SER A 431 -12.71 -28.45 -15.91
N GLU A 432 -12.57 -27.83 -17.08
CA GLU A 432 -11.68 -28.31 -18.15
C GLU A 432 -10.23 -28.34 -17.68
N ALA A 433 -9.76 -27.30 -16.96
CA ALA A 433 -8.43 -27.30 -16.38
C ALA A 433 -8.23 -28.48 -15.40
N GLY A 434 -9.18 -28.72 -14.51
CA GLY A 434 -9.13 -29.81 -13.53
C GLY A 434 -9.09 -31.19 -14.18
N GLU A 435 -9.93 -31.42 -15.20
CA GLU A 435 -9.96 -32.67 -15.98
C GLU A 435 -8.67 -32.85 -16.79
N HIS A 436 -8.16 -31.78 -17.42
CA HIS A 436 -6.90 -31.83 -18.15
C HIS A 436 -5.71 -32.18 -17.23
N LEU A 437 -5.67 -31.68 -16.00
CA LEU A 437 -4.66 -32.09 -15.02
C LEU A 437 -4.88 -33.52 -14.51
N SER A 438 -6.12 -34.00 -14.44
CA SER A 438 -6.40 -35.41 -14.13
C SER A 438 -5.81 -36.32 -15.21
N TYR A 439 -6.10 -36.02 -16.48
CA TYR A 439 -5.54 -36.74 -17.63
C TYR A 439 -4.01 -36.69 -17.64
N PHE A 440 -3.41 -35.55 -17.30
CA PHE A 440 -1.95 -35.43 -17.16
C PHE A 440 -1.41 -36.47 -16.17
N ILE A 441 -2.00 -36.58 -14.98
CA ILE A 441 -1.52 -37.46 -13.91
C ILE A 441 -1.58 -38.93 -14.35
N ASP A 442 -2.64 -39.31 -15.06
CA ASP A 442 -2.82 -40.68 -15.56
C ASP A 442 -1.87 -41.00 -16.72
N THR A 443 -1.57 -40.02 -17.57
CA THR A 443 -0.76 -40.20 -18.78
C THR A 443 0.76 -40.13 -18.53
N TYR A 444 1.17 -39.30 -17.56
CA TYR A 444 2.59 -39.01 -17.28
C TYR A 444 2.97 -39.31 -15.81
N PRO A 445 2.66 -40.48 -15.24
CA PRO A 445 2.78 -40.72 -13.79
C PRO A 445 4.22 -40.66 -13.24
N ASN A 446 5.22 -40.75 -14.11
CA ASN A 446 6.64 -40.86 -13.73
C ASN A 446 7.46 -39.60 -14.02
N VAL A 447 6.84 -38.48 -14.42
CA VAL A 447 7.57 -37.23 -14.67
C VAL A 447 7.72 -36.41 -13.39
N ASP A 448 8.83 -35.68 -13.25
CA ASP A 448 9.14 -34.87 -12.06
C ASP A 448 8.09 -33.79 -11.75
N LEU A 449 7.27 -33.41 -12.73
CA LEU A 449 6.22 -32.40 -12.61
C LEU A 449 4.98 -32.88 -11.84
N ILE A 450 4.85 -34.19 -11.56
CA ILE A 450 3.66 -34.80 -10.93
C ILE A 450 3.28 -34.14 -9.59
N PRO A 451 4.21 -33.88 -8.64
CA PRO A 451 3.85 -33.24 -7.39
C PRO A 451 3.23 -31.85 -7.59
N LEU A 452 3.79 -31.06 -8.50
CA LEU A 452 3.32 -29.70 -8.79
C LEU A 452 1.94 -29.72 -9.44
N VAL A 453 1.73 -30.59 -10.42
CA VAL A 453 0.43 -30.75 -11.10
C VAL A 453 -0.64 -31.25 -10.14
N THR A 454 -0.30 -32.20 -9.27
CA THR A 454 -1.24 -32.75 -8.30
C THR A 454 -1.67 -31.70 -7.27
N LEU A 455 -0.73 -30.86 -6.80
CA LEU A 455 -1.04 -29.70 -5.95
C LEU A 455 -1.92 -28.69 -6.70
N ARG A 456 -1.59 -28.38 -7.96
CA ARG A 456 -2.39 -27.44 -8.76
C ARG A 456 -3.81 -27.95 -8.97
N ARG A 457 -3.98 -29.25 -9.23
CA ARG A 457 -5.29 -29.90 -9.35
C ARG A 457 -6.08 -29.86 -8.05
N SER A 458 -5.45 -30.13 -6.89
CA SER A 458 -6.16 -30.06 -5.60
C SER A 458 -6.68 -28.66 -5.30
N LEU A 459 -5.90 -27.62 -5.63
CA LEU A 459 -6.35 -26.22 -5.54
C LEU A 459 -7.57 -25.97 -6.42
N ILE A 460 -7.55 -26.40 -7.69
CA ILE A 460 -8.69 -26.25 -8.62
C ILE A 460 -9.93 -26.97 -8.11
N LEU A 461 -9.79 -28.19 -7.59
CA LEU A 461 -10.91 -28.96 -7.02
C LEU A 461 -11.58 -28.24 -5.85
N LEU A 462 -10.79 -27.55 -5.03
CA LEU A 462 -11.34 -26.73 -3.96
C LEU A 462 -12.16 -25.57 -4.53
N ARG A 463 -11.70 -24.93 -5.61
CA ARG A 463 -12.45 -23.88 -6.33
C ARG A 463 -13.74 -24.39 -6.96
N LEU A 464 -13.76 -25.66 -7.38
CA LEU A 464 -14.94 -26.35 -7.90
C LEU A 464 -15.88 -26.87 -6.79
N ASN A 465 -15.62 -26.51 -5.53
CA ASN A 465 -16.39 -26.95 -4.36
C ASN A 465 -16.43 -28.48 -4.20
N GLN A 466 -15.27 -29.14 -4.43
CA GLN A 466 -15.08 -30.58 -4.24
C GLN A 466 -14.01 -30.86 -3.16
N PRO A 467 -14.26 -30.48 -1.89
CA PRO A 467 -13.23 -30.46 -0.85
C PRO A 467 -12.70 -31.85 -0.46
N GLU A 468 -13.53 -32.89 -0.50
CA GLU A 468 -13.08 -34.26 -0.19
C GLU A 468 -12.10 -34.77 -1.25
N LEU A 469 -12.37 -34.51 -2.52
CA LEU A 469 -11.48 -34.89 -3.61
C LEU A 469 -10.22 -34.03 -3.62
N ALA A 470 -10.33 -32.73 -3.30
CA ALA A 470 -9.20 -31.84 -3.13
C ALA A 470 -8.26 -32.35 -2.03
N LEU A 471 -8.80 -32.69 -0.85
CA LEU A 471 -8.04 -33.24 0.26
C LEU A 471 -7.34 -34.56 -0.12
N LYS A 472 -8.06 -35.50 -0.72
CA LYS A 472 -7.48 -36.78 -1.17
C LYS A 472 -6.35 -36.56 -2.18
N THR A 473 -6.54 -35.62 -3.10
CA THR A 473 -5.55 -35.28 -4.14
C THR A 473 -4.31 -34.63 -3.51
N ALA A 474 -4.49 -33.72 -2.55
CA ALA A 474 -3.38 -33.13 -1.81
C ALA A 474 -2.58 -34.20 -1.05
N GLN A 475 -3.26 -35.06 -0.28
CA GLN A 475 -2.61 -36.10 0.51
C GLN A 475 -1.73 -37.07 -0.31
N ALA A 476 -2.02 -37.24 -1.60
CA ALA A 476 -1.24 -38.10 -2.50
C ALA A 476 0.22 -37.63 -2.67
N ILE A 477 0.53 -36.35 -2.40
CA ILE A 477 1.87 -35.77 -2.54
C ILE A 477 2.58 -35.51 -1.19
N GLU A 478 2.06 -36.03 -0.08
CA GLU A 478 2.70 -35.88 1.24
C GLU A 478 4.10 -36.50 1.34
N LYS A 479 4.51 -37.36 0.41
CA LYS A 479 5.85 -38.00 0.41
C LYS A 479 6.74 -37.47 -0.72
N THR A 480 6.51 -36.24 -1.15
CA THR A 480 7.22 -35.60 -2.28
C THR A 480 7.99 -34.37 -1.83
N SER A 481 8.67 -33.69 -2.76
CA SER A 481 9.31 -32.40 -2.51
C SER A 481 8.35 -31.29 -2.07
N LEU A 482 7.03 -31.43 -2.30
CA LEU A 482 5.99 -30.46 -1.91
C LEU A 482 5.20 -30.91 -0.68
N SER A 483 5.79 -31.79 0.13
CA SER A 483 5.14 -32.38 1.30
C SER A 483 4.66 -31.34 2.31
N ASP A 484 5.47 -30.33 2.60
CA ASP A 484 5.11 -29.26 3.54
C ASP A 484 3.86 -28.49 3.08
N ARG A 485 3.81 -28.08 1.80
CA ARG A 485 2.65 -27.42 1.20
C ARG A 485 1.42 -28.32 1.23
N SER A 486 1.57 -29.61 0.93
CA SER A 486 0.49 -30.59 0.97
C SER A 486 -0.14 -30.73 2.36
N ILE A 487 0.70 -30.84 3.39
CA ILE A 487 0.27 -30.99 4.79
C ILE A 487 -0.43 -29.71 5.25
N ILE A 488 0.14 -28.54 4.94
CA ILE A 488 -0.45 -27.24 5.27
C ILE A 488 -1.81 -27.08 4.59
N PHE A 489 -1.90 -27.38 3.29
CA PHE A 489 -3.14 -27.26 2.54
C PHE A 489 -4.23 -28.19 3.09
N SER A 490 -3.86 -29.42 3.44
CA SER A 490 -4.78 -30.37 4.08
C SER A 490 -5.30 -29.83 5.42
N GLY A 491 -4.42 -29.24 6.24
CA GLY A 491 -4.81 -28.57 7.48
C GLY A 491 -5.77 -27.39 7.25
N GLN A 492 -5.50 -26.56 6.23
CA GLN A 492 -6.36 -25.44 5.87
C GLN A 492 -7.75 -25.90 5.40
N ILE A 493 -7.85 -26.99 4.62
CA ILE A 493 -9.15 -27.55 4.23
C ILE A 493 -9.94 -27.99 5.47
N TYR A 494 -9.30 -28.70 6.42
CA TYR A 494 -9.96 -29.08 7.66
C TYR A 494 -10.44 -27.88 8.46
N GLU A 495 -9.63 -26.84 8.58
CA GLU A 495 -9.96 -25.63 9.34
C GLU A 495 -11.09 -24.84 8.70
N GLN A 496 -10.95 -24.49 7.43
CA GLN A 496 -11.76 -23.45 6.78
C GLN A 496 -13.00 -24.01 6.08
N ILE A 497 -12.97 -25.28 5.67
CA ILE A 497 -14.05 -25.91 4.91
C ILE A 497 -14.81 -26.89 5.78
N PHE A 498 -14.10 -27.81 6.45
CA PHE A 498 -14.74 -28.79 7.32
C PHE A 498 -14.98 -28.28 8.74
N ASN A 499 -14.47 -27.10 9.09
CA ASN A 499 -14.56 -26.51 10.43
C ASN A 499 -14.07 -27.46 11.56
N ASP A 500 -13.11 -28.32 11.24
CA ASP A 500 -12.51 -29.32 12.13
C ASP A 500 -11.14 -28.81 12.60
N LYS A 501 -11.17 -27.92 13.59
CA LYS A 501 -9.97 -27.29 14.15
C LYS A 501 -9.02 -28.30 14.78
N GLU A 502 -9.53 -29.38 15.36
CA GLU A 502 -8.70 -30.41 16.00
C GLU A 502 -7.85 -31.15 14.96
N LYS A 503 -8.47 -31.59 13.85
CA LYS A 503 -7.70 -32.20 12.75
C LYS A 503 -6.78 -31.20 12.08
N ALA A 504 -7.22 -29.97 11.85
CA ALA A 504 -6.38 -28.92 11.29
C ALA A 504 -5.10 -28.72 12.12
N LEU A 505 -5.25 -28.62 13.46
CA LEU A 505 -4.12 -28.49 14.37
C LEU A 505 -3.17 -29.69 14.29
N LYS A 506 -3.68 -30.93 14.15
CA LYS A 506 -2.84 -32.12 13.94
C LYS A 506 -1.98 -32.00 12.68
N TYR A 507 -2.55 -31.51 11.57
CA TYR A 507 -1.78 -31.26 10.34
C TYR A 507 -0.73 -30.16 10.53
N PHE A 508 -1.10 -29.01 11.12
CA PHE A 508 -0.15 -27.92 11.31
C PHE A 508 1.00 -28.28 12.26
N LEU A 509 0.75 -29.10 13.30
CA LEU A 509 1.80 -29.59 14.19
C LEU A 509 2.81 -30.51 13.49
N ARG A 510 2.42 -31.22 12.42
CA ARG A 510 3.38 -32.01 11.62
C ARG A 510 4.44 -31.11 10.98
N ILE A 511 4.09 -29.91 10.54
CA ILE A 511 5.08 -28.96 10.01
C ILE A 511 6.13 -28.60 11.06
N ILE A 512 5.69 -28.39 12.30
CA ILE A 512 6.59 -28.04 13.40
C ILE A 512 7.52 -29.20 13.76
N ASN A 513 7.02 -30.43 13.73
CA ASN A 513 7.74 -31.61 14.20
C ASN A 513 8.59 -32.29 13.10
N GLU A 514 8.06 -32.35 11.88
CA GLU A 514 8.62 -33.14 10.77
C GLU A 514 9.37 -32.25 9.75
N TYR A 515 9.05 -30.94 9.66
CA TYR A 515 9.60 -30.02 8.64
C TYR A 515 10.22 -28.74 9.24
N PRO A 516 11.19 -28.84 10.16
CA PRO A 516 11.76 -27.67 10.84
C PRO A 516 12.54 -26.71 9.92
N LEU A 517 12.92 -27.17 8.72
CA LEU A 517 13.60 -26.37 7.69
C LEU A 517 12.65 -25.79 6.64
N SER A 518 11.34 -26.06 6.71
CA SER A 518 10.39 -25.47 5.77
C SER A 518 10.38 -23.95 5.92
N VAL A 519 10.34 -23.24 4.79
CA VAL A 519 10.19 -21.78 4.75
C VAL A 519 8.86 -21.34 5.41
N PHE A 520 7.88 -22.24 5.50
CA PHE A 520 6.58 -21.99 6.10
C PHE A 520 6.50 -22.30 7.60
N PHE A 521 7.61 -22.72 8.24
CA PHE A 521 7.61 -23.07 9.67
C PHE A 521 7.09 -21.94 10.57
N GLU A 522 7.65 -20.73 10.47
CA GLU A 522 7.24 -19.59 11.31
C GLU A 522 5.81 -19.09 11.01
N PRO A 523 5.38 -18.95 9.73
CA PRO A 523 3.98 -18.67 9.41
C PRO A 523 3.00 -19.65 10.07
N ILE A 524 3.27 -20.96 9.99
CA ILE A 524 2.40 -21.98 10.58
C ILE A 524 2.44 -21.96 12.11
N ARG A 525 3.61 -21.73 12.70
CA ARG A 525 3.74 -21.56 14.15
C ARG A 525 2.91 -20.39 14.66
N TYR A 526 2.90 -19.27 13.95
CA TYR A 526 2.07 -18.12 14.28
C TYR A 526 0.57 -18.45 14.15
N HIS A 527 0.18 -19.11 13.06
CA HIS A 527 -1.21 -19.55 12.83
C HIS A 527 -1.73 -20.49 13.94
N ILE A 528 -0.91 -21.46 14.37
CA ILE A 528 -1.23 -22.36 15.49
C ILE A 528 -1.55 -21.56 16.77
N ARG A 529 -0.82 -20.47 17.05
CA ARG A 529 -1.09 -19.62 18.23
C ARG A 529 -2.45 -18.93 18.12
N GLN A 530 -2.80 -18.43 16.94
CA GLN A 530 -4.09 -17.79 16.69
C GLN A 530 -5.24 -18.80 16.87
N LEU A 531 -5.11 -19.99 16.30
CA LEU A 531 -6.08 -21.07 16.45
C LEU A 531 -6.37 -21.40 17.92
N LYS A 532 -5.32 -21.48 18.75
CA LYS A 532 -5.45 -21.77 20.20
C LYS A 532 -6.02 -20.60 21.00
N GLN A 533 -5.73 -19.35 20.64
CA GLN A 533 -6.31 -18.17 21.30
C GLN A 533 -7.80 -18.01 21.02
N THR A 534 -8.31 -18.63 19.95
CA THR A 534 -9.74 -18.60 19.62
C THR A 534 -10.55 -19.65 20.40
N GLU A 535 -9.88 -20.51 21.20
CA GLU A 535 -10.52 -21.50 22.09
C GLU A 535 -10.70 -21.00 23.54
N SER A 536 -10.08 -19.86 23.89
CA SER A 536 -10.20 -19.17 25.19
C SER A 536 -11.12 -17.96 25.09
#